data_AF-A0A962YBV4-F1
#
_entry.id   AF-A0A962YBV4-F1
#
_cell.length_a   1.000
_cell.length_b   1.000
_cell.length_c   1.000
_cell.angle_alpha   90.00
_cell.angle_beta   90.00
_cell.angle_gamma   90.00
#
_symmetry.space_group_name_H-M   'P 1'
#
loop_
_entity.id
_entity.type
_entity.pdbx_description
1 polymer ?
#
loop_
_entity_poly.entity_id
_entity_poly.type
_entity_poly.pdbx_seq_one_letter_code
_entity_poly.pdbx_strand_id
1 'polypeptide(L)'
;PSALPYAPDWHTPQALDRAGLAQVKAEFVASAERAARLGFEVAELHAGHGYLLHQFLSPLSNQRDDEYGGSTANRCRYVLEVFAAVRAVWPQDKPCGIRVSASDWVEGGWSLAETVELAHALQELGCDFMDVTSGGLDPQQNIPVGPGYQVPFAAEVKAKTGLHTWSVGMIT
;
A
#
# COMPACT_ATOMS: atom_id res chain seq x y z
N PRO A 1 -11.26 -5.20 -2.82
CA PRO A 1 -12.00 -5.09 -1.54
C PRO A 1 -13.52 -5.09 -1.74
N SER A 2 -14.02 -4.33 -2.74
CA SER A 2 -15.44 -4.25 -3.12
C SER A 2 -15.65 -4.75 -4.54
N ALA A 3 -16.89 -5.13 -4.89
CA ALA A 3 -17.27 -5.57 -6.23
C ALA A 3 -17.47 -4.37 -7.18
N LEU A 4 -16.42 -3.58 -7.37
CA LEU A 4 -16.39 -2.40 -8.22
C LEU A 4 -15.36 -2.61 -9.33
N PRO A 5 -15.75 -2.56 -10.61
CA PRO A 5 -14.79 -2.64 -11.70
C PRO A 5 -13.91 -1.39 -11.74
N TYR A 6 -12.67 -1.53 -12.21
CA TYR A 6 -11.73 -0.41 -12.37
C TYR A 6 -12.22 0.64 -13.40
N ALA A 7 -12.96 0.20 -14.42
CA ALA A 7 -13.53 1.04 -15.47
C ALA A 7 -14.84 0.41 -16.00
N PRO A 8 -15.70 1.15 -16.74
CA PRO A 8 -17.03 0.67 -17.17
C PRO A 8 -17.05 -0.71 -17.88
N ASP A 9 -16.01 -1.04 -18.65
CA ASP A 9 -15.93 -2.28 -19.43
C ASP A 9 -14.96 -3.31 -18.83
N TRP A 10 -14.56 -3.14 -17.58
CA TRP A 10 -13.67 -4.07 -16.88
C TRP A 10 -14.43 -5.18 -16.16
N HIS A 11 -13.73 -6.29 -15.93
CA HIS A 11 -14.24 -7.37 -15.09
C HIS A 11 -14.57 -6.84 -13.69
N THR A 12 -15.76 -7.19 -13.20
CA THR A 12 -16.14 -6.91 -11.82
C THR A 12 -15.40 -7.89 -10.91
N PRO A 13 -14.58 -7.41 -9.96
CA PRO A 13 -13.89 -8.28 -9.03
C PRO A 13 -14.88 -8.90 -8.04
N GLN A 14 -14.53 -10.07 -7.52
CA GLN A 14 -15.20 -10.61 -6.34
C GLN A 14 -14.74 -9.84 -5.09
N ALA A 15 -15.68 -9.37 -4.28
CA ALA A 15 -15.36 -8.85 -2.95
C ALA A 15 -14.87 -9.99 -2.06
N LEU A 16 -13.64 -9.87 -1.54
CA LEU A 16 -13.07 -10.89 -0.64
C LEU A 16 -13.89 -10.97 0.65
N ASP A 17 -14.22 -12.18 1.06
CA ASP A 17 -14.75 -12.47 2.39
C ASP A 17 -13.60 -12.72 3.39
N ARG A 18 -13.93 -13.07 4.63
CA ARG A 18 -12.92 -13.37 5.67
C ARG A 18 -11.98 -14.50 5.28
N ALA A 19 -12.47 -15.52 4.57
CA ALA A 19 -11.65 -16.65 4.14
C ALA A 19 -10.69 -16.23 3.02
N GLY A 20 -11.16 -15.45 2.05
CA GLY A 20 -10.33 -14.88 0.99
C GLY A 20 -9.26 -13.93 1.52
N LEU A 21 -9.60 -13.07 2.48
CA LEU A 21 -8.63 -12.22 3.18
C LEU A 21 -7.55 -13.05 3.91
N ALA A 22 -7.96 -14.09 4.63
CA ALA A 22 -7.03 -14.98 5.32
C ALA A 22 -6.12 -15.73 4.34
N GLN A 23 -6.67 -16.22 3.22
CA GLN A 23 -5.92 -16.91 2.18
C GLN A 23 -4.86 -16.01 1.56
N VAL A 24 -5.24 -14.81 1.10
CA VAL A 24 -4.28 -13.88 0.48
C VAL A 24 -3.17 -13.51 1.47
N LYS A 25 -3.51 -13.22 2.73
CA LYS A 25 -2.51 -12.96 3.77
C LYS A 25 -1.53 -14.12 3.94
N ALA A 26 -2.03 -15.36 3.96
CA ALA A 26 -1.19 -16.56 4.02
C ALA A 26 -0.28 -16.71 2.78
N GLU A 27 -0.76 -16.31 1.60
CA GLU A 27 0.03 -16.33 0.36
C GLU A 27 1.16 -15.29 0.38
N PHE A 28 0.95 -14.11 0.96
CA PHE A 28 2.02 -13.13 1.22
C PHE A 28 3.09 -13.71 2.16
N VAL A 29 2.66 -14.32 3.27
CA VAL A 29 3.57 -14.96 4.24
C VAL A 29 4.40 -16.06 3.57
N ALA A 30 3.74 -16.99 2.87
CA ALA A 30 4.42 -18.08 2.18
C ALA A 30 5.39 -17.58 1.10
N SER A 31 5.09 -16.45 0.46
CA SER A 31 5.98 -15.81 -0.51
C SER A 31 7.21 -15.21 0.16
N ALA A 32 7.06 -14.55 1.31
CA ALA A 32 8.16 -13.99 2.08
C ALA A 32 9.10 -15.10 2.60
N GLU A 33 8.56 -16.21 3.12
CA GLU A 33 9.36 -17.37 3.54
C GLU A 33 10.17 -17.97 2.38
N ARG A 34 9.56 -18.04 1.18
CA ARG A 34 10.24 -18.51 -0.04
C ARG A 34 11.37 -17.55 -0.42
N ALA A 35 11.12 -16.24 -0.42
CA ALA A 35 12.11 -15.24 -0.75
C ALA A 35 13.28 -15.25 0.24
N ALA A 36 13.00 -15.38 1.54
CA ALA A 36 14.04 -15.49 2.57
C ALA A 36 14.91 -16.73 2.35
N ARG A 37 14.29 -17.89 2.07
CA ARG A 37 15.01 -19.14 1.76
C ARG A 37 15.87 -19.06 0.51
N LEU A 38 15.45 -18.27 -0.49
CA LEU A 38 16.21 -18.03 -1.72
C LEU A 38 17.36 -17.02 -1.53
N GLY A 39 17.46 -16.37 -0.38
CA GLY A 39 18.53 -15.42 -0.09
C GLY A 39 18.26 -14.02 -0.65
N PHE A 40 17.01 -13.63 -0.84
CA PHE A 40 16.69 -12.21 -1.07
C PHE A 40 17.09 -11.38 0.17
N GLU A 41 17.65 -10.20 -0.08
CA GLU A 41 18.20 -9.31 0.95
C GLU A 41 17.21 -8.26 1.44
N VAL A 42 16.19 -7.95 0.64
CA VAL A 42 15.17 -6.95 0.95
C VAL A 42 13.79 -7.50 0.57
N ALA A 43 12.79 -7.26 1.40
CA ALA A 43 11.39 -7.47 1.08
C ALA A 43 10.67 -6.13 0.93
N GLU A 44 9.85 -5.98 -0.12
CA GLU A 44 8.95 -4.85 -0.31
C GLU A 44 7.55 -5.37 -0.62
N LEU A 45 6.57 -4.98 0.20
CA LEU A 45 5.16 -5.25 -0.09
C LEU A 45 4.63 -4.21 -1.08
N HIS A 46 3.80 -4.63 -2.03
CA HIS A 46 3.20 -3.70 -2.97
C HIS A 46 1.79 -3.24 -2.52
N ALA A 47 1.67 -1.98 -2.09
CA ALA A 47 0.43 -1.30 -1.73
C ALA A 47 0.23 0.04 -2.46
N GLY A 48 0.60 0.08 -3.74
CA GLY A 48 0.42 1.23 -4.63
C GLY A 48 -0.21 0.81 -5.95
N HIS A 49 -0.34 1.77 -6.87
CA HIS A 49 -0.73 1.58 -8.28
C HIS A 49 -2.07 0.88 -8.53
N GLY A 50 -2.97 0.89 -7.55
CA GLY A 50 -4.32 0.34 -7.70
C GLY A 50 -4.42 -1.18 -7.60
N TYR A 51 -3.33 -1.85 -7.22
CA TYR A 51 -3.35 -3.28 -6.90
C TYR A 51 -3.98 -3.54 -5.52
N LEU A 52 -4.13 -4.82 -5.17
CA LEU A 52 -4.99 -5.28 -4.09
C LEU A 52 -4.86 -4.49 -2.78
N LEU A 53 -3.64 -4.33 -2.24
CA LEU A 53 -3.46 -3.61 -0.98
C LEU A 53 -3.76 -2.10 -1.12
N HIS A 54 -3.43 -1.48 -2.26
CA HIS A 54 -3.82 -0.09 -2.53
C HIS A 54 -5.33 0.08 -2.61
N GLN A 55 -6.02 -0.90 -3.17
CA GLN A 55 -7.48 -0.85 -3.25
C GLN A 55 -8.10 -0.80 -1.86
N PHE A 56 -7.56 -1.52 -0.86
CA PHE A 56 -8.06 -1.43 0.52
C PHE A 56 -7.84 -0.04 1.12
N LEU A 57 -6.73 0.63 0.79
CA LEU A 57 -6.42 1.97 1.28
C LEU A 57 -7.42 3.00 0.77
N SER A 58 -7.74 3.02 -0.51
CA SER A 58 -8.54 4.12 -1.07
C SER A 58 -10.05 3.93 -0.95
N PRO A 59 -10.80 4.97 -0.57
CA PRO A 59 -12.25 4.92 -0.51
C PRO A 59 -12.90 4.81 -1.91
N LEU A 60 -12.19 5.14 -2.99
CA LEU A 60 -12.73 5.05 -4.35
C LEU A 60 -13.01 3.59 -4.76
N SER A 61 -12.21 2.66 -4.24
CA SER A 61 -12.34 1.22 -4.53
C SER A 61 -12.79 0.39 -3.32
N ASN A 62 -12.66 0.93 -2.10
CA ASN A 62 -13.09 0.28 -0.87
C ASN A 62 -14.37 0.90 -0.28
N GLN A 63 -15.50 0.36 -0.72
CA GLN A 63 -16.84 0.66 -0.22
C GLN A 63 -17.36 -0.42 0.74
N ARG A 64 -16.47 -1.10 1.46
CA ARG A 64 -16.88 -2.10 2.47
C ARG A 64 -17.53 -1.42 3.67
N ASP A 65 -18.51 -2.10 4.26
CA ASP A 65 -19.26 -1.70 5.46
C ASP A 65 -18.83 -2.47 6.73
N ASP A 66 -17.80 -3.30 6.63
CA ASP A 66 -17.21 -4.05 7.73
C ASP A 66 -15.94 -3.38 8.30
N GLU A 67 -15.22 -4.06 9.18
CA GLU A 67 -14.02 -3.51 9.84
C GLU A 67 -12.84 -3.21 8.89
N TYR A 68 -12.96 -3.56 7.60
CA TYR A 68 -11.96 -3.31 6.57
C TYR A 68 -12.34 -2.16 5.62
N GLY A 69 -13.43 -1.42 5.88
CA GLY A 69 -13.85 -0.25 5.08
C GLY A 69 -14.37 0.93 5.90
N GLY A 70 -14.73 2.01 5.20
CA GLY A 70 -15.17 3.27 5.80
C GLY A 70 -14.02 4.15 6.28
N SER A 71 -13.78 4.17 7.59
CA SER A 71 -12.75 5.05 8.20
C SER A 71 -11.35 4.74 7.68
N THR A 72 -10.44 5.73 7.73
CA THR A 72 -9.02 5.54 7.35
C THR A 72 -8.40 4.37 8.12
N ALA A 73 -8.63 4.29 9.43
CA ALA A 73 -8.12 3.20 10.27
C ALA A 73 -8.60 1.81 9.81
N ASN A 74 -9.86 1.69 9.39
CA ASN A 74 -10.40 0.43 8.86
C ASN A 74 -9.83 0.09 7.48
N ARG A 75 -9.69 1.08 6.59
CA ARG A 75 -9.07 0.92 5.27
C ARG A 75 -7.60 0.48 5.36
N CYS A 76 -6.86 1.03 6.33
CA CYS A 76 -5.48 0.62 6.62
C CYS A 76 -5.37 -0.79 7.23
N ARG A 77 -6.42 -1.28 7.91
CA ARG A 77 -6.37 -2.50 8.73
C ARG A 77 -5.79 -3.69 7.99
N TYR A 78 -6.29 -3.98 6.78
CA TYR A 78 -5.83 -5.16 6.05
C TYR A 78 -4.37 -5.03 5.59
N VAL A 79 -3.95 -3.84 5.16
CA VAL A 79 -2.55 -3.58 4.78
C VAL A 79 -1.61 -3.77 5.97
N LEU A 80 -1.99 -3.25 7.14
CA LEU A 80 -1.23 -3.40 8.38
C LEU A 80 -1.18 -4.86 8.85
N GLU A 81 -2.28 -5.61 8.75
CA GLU A 81 -2.31 -7.04 9.07
C GLU A 81 -1.39 -7.87 8.16
N VAL A 82 -1.39 -7.59 6.85
CA VAL A 82 -0.53 -8.29 5.88
C VAL A 82 0.93 -7.92 6.14
N PHE A 83 1.23 -6.64 6.36
CA PHE A 83 2.58 -6.19 6.68
C PHE A 83 3.11 -6.86 7.95
N ALA A 84 2.34 -6.83 9.04
CA ALA A 84 2.72 -7.46 10.31
C ALA A 84 2.98 -8.97 10.14
N ALA A 85 2.14 -9.67 9.38
CA ALA A 85 2.30 -11.10 9.13
C ALA A 85 3.58 -11.40 8.33
N VAL A 86 3.90 -10.59 7.31
CA VAL A 86 5.14 -10.74 6.54
C VAL A 86 6.37 -10.40 7.38
N ARG A 87 6.35 -9.27 8.12
CA ARG A 87 7.45 -8.84 8.99
C ARG A 87 7.78 -9.88 10.06
N ALA A 88 6.79 -10.65 10.54
CA ALA A 88 6.96 -11.72 11.51
C ALA A 88 7.74 -12.93 10.98
N VAL A 89 7.66 -13.22 9.67
CA VAL A 89 8.38 -14.36 9.04
C VAL A 89 9.65 -13.93 8.30
N TRP A 90 9.80 -12.65 7.98
CA TRP A 90 11.00 -12.11 7.35
C TRP A 90 12.18 -12.03 8.34
N PRO A 91 13.43 -12.36 7.94
CA PRO A 91 14.59 -12.26 8.83
C PRO A 91 14.73 -10.87 9.46
N GLN A 92 14.84 -10.82 10.79
CA GLN A 92 14.81 -9.56 11.56
C GLN A 92 16.02 -8.65 11.33
N ASP A 93 17.11 -9.21 10.80
CA ASP A 93 18.32 -8.50 10.39
C ASP A 93 18.24 -7.93 8.95
N LYS A 94 17.17 -8.24 8.21
CA LYS A 94 16.98 -7.78 6.82
C LYS A 94 15.88 -6.72 6.69
N PRO A 95 16.05 -5.70 5.83
CA PRO A 95 15.04 -4.69 5.59
C PRO A 95 13.74 -5.27 5.03
N CYS A 96 12.61 -4.81 5.57
CA CYS A 96 11.26 -5.06 5.08
C CYS A 96 10.50 -3.73 5.02
N GLY A 97 10.09 -3.35 3.82
CA GLY A 97 9.37 -2.11 3.57
C GLY A 97 8.09 -2.33 2.77
N ILE A 98 7.49 -1.22 2.36
CA ILE A 98 6.25 -1.23 1.58
C ILE A 98 6.23 -0.07 0.59
N ARG A 99 5.77 -0.35 -0.62
CA ARG A 99 5.52 0.65 -1.65
C ARG A 99 4.09 1.16 -1.57
N VAL A 100 3.92 2.47 -1.50
CA VAL A 100 2.60 3.12 -1.33
C VAL A 100 2.40 4.22 -2.35
N SER A 101 1.23 4.26 -2.98
CA SER A 101 0.78 5.44 -3.73
C SER A 101 0.36 6.52 -2.73
N ALA A 102 1.10 7.62 -2.66
CA ALA A 102 0.88 8.69 -1.69
C ALA A 102 -0.37 9.54 -1.95
N SER A 103 -0.93 9.44 -3.15
CA SER A 103 -2.13 10.13 -3.57
C SER A 103 -2.75 9.38 -4.73
N ASP A 104 -4.09 9.31 -4.76
CA ASP A 104 -4.83 8.82 -5.92
C ASP A 104 -4.93 9.84 -7.06
N TRP A 105 -4.63 11.12 -6.78
CA TRP A 105 -4.84 12.24 -7.72
C TRP A 105 -6.30 12.41 -8.18
N VAL A 106 -7.25 12.00 -7.34
CA VAL A 106 -8.69 12.14 -7.56
C VAL A 106 -9.32 12.70 -6.29
N GLU A 107 -10.28 13.63 -6.46
CA GLU A 107 -11.02 14.20 -5.33
C GLU A 107 -11.74 13.10 -4.53
N GLY A 108 -11.62 13.15 -3.21
CA GLY A 108 -12.19 12.13 -2.33
C GLY A 108 -11.43 10.81 -2.31
N GLY A 109 -10.31 10.67 -3.03
CA GLY A 109 -9.42 9.51 -2.98
C GLY A 109 -8.42 9.53 -1.83
N TRP A 110 -7.53 8.53 -1.82
CA TRP A 110 -6.42 8.42 -0.88
C TRP A 110 -5.49 9.62 -0.97
N SER A 111 -5.08 10.15 0.18
CA SER A 111 -4.31 11.39 0.29
C SER A 111 -2.94 11.22 0.96
N LEU A 112 -2.11 12.26 0.82
CA LEU A 112 -0.80 12.31 1.44
C LEU A 112 -0.89 12.31 2.98
N ALA A 113 -1.93 12.95 3.54
CA ALA A 113 -2.15 12.96 4.98
C ALA A 113 -2.41 11.53 5.51
N GLU A 114 -3.25 10.78 4.83
CA GLU A 114 -3.51 9.37 5.19
C GLU A 114 -2.28 8.48 4.95
N THR A 115 -1.46 8.80 3.95
CA THR A 115 -0.16 8.13 3.75
C THR A 115 0.79 8.34 4.94
N VAL A 116 0.80 9.53 5.53
CA VAL A 116 1.58 9.82 6.74
C VAL A 116 1.02 9.06 7.95
N GLU A 117 -0.30 8.98 8.10
CA GLU A 117 -0.95 8.16 9.15
C GLU A 117 -0.58 6.68 9.01
N LEU A 118 -0.65 6.14 7.78
CA LEU A 118 -0.24 4.76 7.48
C LEU A 118 1.25 4.55 7.78
N ALA A 119 2.12 5.50 7.44
CA ALA A 119 3.55 5.42 7.70
C ALA A 119 3.86 5.32 9.20
N HIS A 120 3.19 6.08 10.06
CA HIS A 120 3.32 5.95 11.51
C HIS A 120 2.90 4.56 12.00
N ALA A 121 1.74 4.06 11.56
CA ALA A 121 1.27 2.73 11.96
C ALA A 121 2.21 1.61 11.48
N LEU A 122 2.81 1.75 10.29
CA LEU A 122 3.79 0.79 9.78
C LEU A 122 5.12 0.83 10.56
N GLN A 123 5.57 2.00 11.01
CA GLN A 123 6.76 2.11 11.86
C GLN A 123 6.59 1.35 13.17
N GLU A 124 5.41 1.42 13.79
CA GLU A 124 5.09 0.65 15.01
C GLU A 124 5.16 -0.87 14.79
N LEU A 125 4.97 -1.31 13.54
CA LEU A 125 5.09 -2.72 13.13
C LEU A 125 6.51 -3.10 12.68
N GLY A 126 7.49 -2.20 12.77
CA GLY A 126 8.87 -2.48 12.36
C GLY A 126 9.12 -2.33 10.85
N CYS A 127 8.40 -1.43 10.18
CA CYS A 127 8.69 -1.07 8.80
C CYS A 127 9.99 -0.29 8.68
N ASP A 128 10.92 -0.80 7.87
CA ASP A 128 12.26 -0.24 7.71
C ASP A 128 12.28 0.94 6.72
N PHE A 129 11.43 0.89 5.70
CA PHE A 129 11.33 1.94 4.68
C PHE A 129 9.96 1.97 3.98
N MET A 130 9.64 3.13 3.41
CA MET A 130 8.50 3.29 2.50
C MET A 130 8.98 3.73 1.11
N ASP A 131 8.69 2.96 0.06
CA ASP A 131 8.85 3.38 -1.33
C ASP A 131 7.64 4.22 -1.76
N VAL A 132 7.85 5.52 -1.96
CA VAL A 132 6.75 6.48 -2.15
C VAL A 132 6.54 6.74 -3.64
N THR A 133 5.39 6.32 -4.13
CA THR A 133 4.91 6.53 -5.50
C THR A 133 3.55 7.23 -5.48
N SER A 134 2.76 7.21 -6.57
CA SER A 134 1.41 7.79 -6.60
C SER A 134 0.56 7.22 -7.73
N GLY A 135 -0.76 7.42 -7.65
CA GLY A 135 -1.74 7.08 -8.69
C GLY A 135 -1.92 5.58 -8.92
N GLY A 136 -2.57 5.28 -10.05
CA GLY A 136 -2.86 3.96 -10.61
C GLY A 136 -4.21 3.37 -10.20
N LEU A 137 -4.94 4.01 -9.28
CA LEU A 137 -6.20 3.43 -8.77
C LEU A 137 -7.41 3.70 -9.65
N ASP A 138 -7.53 4.91 -10.19
CA ASP A 138 -8.73 5.36 -10.89
C ASP A 138 -8.35 6.06 -12.21
N PRO A 139 -9.04 5.78 -13.33
CA PRO A 139 -8.74 6.39 -14.62
C PRO A 139 -8.97 7.91 -14.67
N GLN A 140 -9.70 8.50 -13.72
CA GLN A 140 -9.95 9.95 -13.64
C GLN A 140 -8.78 10.74 -13.07
N GLN A 141 -7.75 10.07 -12.58
CA GLN A 141 -6.56 10.72 -12.03
C GLN A 141 -5.97 11.75 -12.99
N ASN A 142 -5.61 12.92 -12.46
CA ASN A 142 -4.88 13.94 -13.21
C ASN A 142 -3.52 14.18 -12.56
N ILE A 143 -2.50 13.53 -13.12
CA ILE A 143 -1.15 13.54 -12.54
C ILE A 143 -0.30 14.60 -13.24
N PRO A 144 0.24 15.60 -12.51
CA PRO A 144 1.16 16.59 -13.06
C PRO A 144 2.55 15.97 -13.25
N VAL A 145 2.69 15.11 -14.26
CA VAL A 145 3.92 14.37 -14.54
C VAL A 145 5.05 15.33 -14.94
N GLY A 146 6.21 15.18 -14.30
CA GLY A 146 7.42 15.93 -14.59
C GLY A 146 8.62 15.39 -13.80
N PRO A 147 9.83 15.92 -14.00
CA PRO A 147 11.02 15.49 -13.26
C PRO A 147 10.80 15.52 -11.75
N GLY A 148 11.02 14.38 -11.07
CA GLY A 148 10.91 14.28 -9.62
C GLY A 148 9.49 14.49 -9.04
N TYR A 149 8.42 14.35 -9.83
CA TYR A 149 7.06 14.71 -9.37
C TYR A 149 6.56 13.99 -8.10
N GLN A 150 7.17 12.87 -7.71
CA GLN A 150 6.83 12.13 -6.48
C GLN A 150 7.80 12.42 -5.32
N VAL A 151 8.93 13.08 -5.57
CA VAL A 151 9.93 13.44 -4.55
C VAL A 151 9.32 14.26 -3.41
N PRO A 152 8.40 15.22 -3.64
CA PRO A 152 7.74 15.94 -2.55
C PRO A 152 6.95 15.03 -1.61
N PHE A 153 6.34 13.96 -2.11
CA PHE A 153 5.62 13.00 -1.26
C PHE A 153 6.58 12.24 -0.34
N ALA A 154 7.68 11.71 -0.90
CA ALA A 154 8.70 11.05 -0.11
C ALA A 154 9.30 11.99 0.96
N ALA A 155 9.56 13.24 0.58
CA ALA A 155 10.09 14.26 1.49
C ALA A 155 9.12 14.55 2.65
N GLU A 156 7.83 14.71 2.37
CA GLU A 156 6.81 14.97 3.40
C GLU A 156 6.67 13.79 4.38
N VAL A 157 6.60 12.56 3.87
CA VAL A 157 6.51 11.35 4.72
C VAL A 157 7.73 11.26 5.63
N LYS A 158 8.93 11.44 5.08
CA LYS A 158 10.18 11.45 5.87
C LYS A 158 10.18 12.55 6.92
N ALA A 159 9.77 13.77 6.56
CA ALA A 159 9.77 14.91 7.46
C ALA A 159 8.81 14.74 8.65
N LYS A 160 7.63 14.14 8.42
CA LYS A 160 6.60 13.97 9.45
C LYS A 160 6.80 12.73 10.33
N THR A 161 7.40 11.67 9.79
CA THR A 161 7.47 10.37 10.46
C THR A 161 8.88 9.96 10.88
N GLY A 162 9.90 10.50 10.22
CA GLY A 162 11.28 10.03 10.36
C GLY A 162 11.56 8.68 9.68
N LEU A 163 10.56 8.03 9.07
CA LEU A 163 10.74 6.78 8.33
C LEU A 163 11.68 6.99 7.14
N HIS A 164 12.53 6.01 6.84
CA HIS A 164 13.32 6.03 5.63
C HIS A 164 12.40 5.95 4.41
N THR A 165 12.53 6.90 3.48
CA THR A 165 11.73 6.91 2.27
C THR A 165 12.60 6.70 1.05
N TRP A 166 12.15 5.85 0.14
CA TRP A 166 12.63 5.82 -1.23
C TRP A 166 11.70 6.65 -2.11
N SER A 167 12.27 7.24 -3.15
CA SER A 167 11.53 8.04 -4.12
C SER A 167 11.85 7.58 -5.51
N VAL A 168 10.83 7.59 -6.35
CA VAL A 168 10.90 7.28 -7.78
C VAL A 168 10.23 8.39 -8.58
N GLY A 169 10.26 8.31 -9.91
CA GLY A 169 9.52 9.24 -10.78
C GLY A 169 10.43 10.25 -11.46
N MET A 170 10.80 9.94 -12.70
CA MET A 170 11.56 10.82 -13.60
C MET A 170 12.83 11.42 -12.96
N ILE A 171 13.62 10.57 -12.29
CA ILE A 171 14.97 10.88 -11.81
C ILE A 171 15.93 10.27 -12.85
N THR A 172 16.79 11.10 -13.46
CA THR A 172 17.66 10.71 -14.58
C THR A 172 19.05 11.29 -14.42
#